data_AF-A0A955TV74-F1
#
_entry.id   AF-A0A955TV74-F1
#
_cell.length_a   1.000
_cell.length_b   1.000
_cell.length_c   1.000
_cell.angle_alpha   90.00
_cell.angle_beta   90.00
_cell.angle_gamma   90.00
#
_symmetry.space_group_name_H-M   'P 1'
#
loop_
_entity.id
_entity.type
_entity.pdbx_description
1 polymer ?
#
loop_
_entity_poly.entity_id
_entity_poly.type
_entity_poly.pdbx_seq_one_letter_code
_entity_poly.pdbx_strand_id
1 'polypeptide(L)'
;MPKNDSTGAFQTHANYLHAFSLISSGNVRDLSKSLKSTKDRIWGSGFLPDGSCPKANSHQAISSLQNAWGTELLLNVGLRMIRSDELIRLSNNWSVVQAYYVLYHATQALTAAKGQSRPDTHTGTQNQFYTFLAERGGGLEPWTLAFGASGPENVPDAVEVDGDCHSWVSCNENSCWSLAYKVLRTTREETIRLRERDARIGKRKQQKAMWEKEEKLRSEGGKRPRKPPRFPLPKLTLLEKQTINQKLRPYTLMDYLYRLRVRTNYEDSAMFTDGPQNDSVSAEVRQDLQKITACSLLIFELHVRRLLGKTVFDKAVAEWVTANAPFKPSIGVAGRMELHKSI
;
A
#
# COMPACT_ATOMS: atom_id res chain seq x y z
N MET A 1 -8.01 30.36 8.81
CA MET A 1 -7.47 29.02 8.46
C MET A 1 -7.26 28.98 6.96
N PRO A 2 -6.15 28.45 6.44
CA PRO A 2 -6.07 28.18 5.00
C PRO A 2 -7.22 27.25 4.66
N LYS A 3 -8.03 27.58 3.64
CA LYS A 3 -9.03 26.65 3.11
C LYS A 3 -8.26 25.40 2.69
N ASN A 4 -8.44 24.29 3.39
CA ASN A 4 -8.03 23.00 2.86
C ASN A 4 -8.78 22.85 1.54
N ASP A 5 -8.05 22.76 0.43
CA ASP A 5 -8.63 22.42 -0.86
C ASP A 5 -8.95 20.92 -0.86
N SER A 6 -9.96 20.54 -0.06
CA SER A 6 -10.42 19.16 0.09
C SER A 6 -10.83 18.59 -1.27
N THR A 7 -11.38 19.43 -2.15
CA THR A 7 -11.74 19.07 -3.53
C THR A 7 -10.51 18.68 -4.34
N GLY A 8 -9.46 19.50 -4.33
CA GLY A 8 -8.22 19.21 -5.04
C GLY A 8 -7.48 17.99 -4.47
N ALA A 9 -7.49 17.81 -3.15
CA ALA A 9 -6.92 16.65 -2.49
C ALA A 9 -7.69 15.35 -2.84
N PHE A 10 -9.02 15.39 -2.79
CA PHE A 10 -9.87 14.28 -3.19
C PHE A 10 -9.66 13.90 -4.65
N GLN A 11 -9.73 14.87 -5.57
CA GLN A 11 -9.55 14.63 -7.01
C GLN A 11 -8.20 13.95 -7.30
N THR A 12 -7.14 14.41 -6.64
CA THR A 12 -5.80 13.83 -6.75
C THR A 12 -5.79 12.35 -6.37
N HIS A 13 -6.37 12.01 -5.21
CA HIS A 13 -6.35 10.65 -4.71
C HIS A 13 -7.38 9.74 -5.38
N ALA A 14 -8.52 10.27 -5.84
CA ALA A 14 -9.47 9.56 -6.68
C ALA A 14 -8.80 9.12 -7.99
N ASN A 15 -8.09 10.03 -8.67
CA ASN A 15 -7.35 9.69 -9.89
C ASN A 15 -6.26 8.63 -9.67
N TYR A 16 -5.53 8.70 -8.55
CA TYR A 16 -4.50 7.70 -8.22
C TYR A 16 -5.09 6.33 -7.92
N LEU A 17 -6.20 6.25 -7.17
CA LEU A 17 -6.91 5.00 -6.94
C LEU A 17 -7.49 4.44 -8.24
N HIS A 18 -8.07 5.30 -9.08
CA HIS A 18 -8.57 4.91 -10.39
C HIS A 18 -7.46 4.34 -11.27
N ALA A 19 -6.29 4.97 -11.29
CA ALA A 19 -5.14 4.47 -12.03
C ALA A 19 -4.74 3.05 -11.62
N PHE A 20 -4.61 2.78 -10.32
CA PHE A 20 -4.32 1.43 -9.83
C PHE A 20 -5.45 0.43 -10.12
N SER A 21 -6.70 0.88 -10.08
CA SER A 21 -7.87 0.07 -10.44
C SER A 21 -7.87 -0.31 -11.91
N LEU A 22 -7.57 0.63 -12.82
CA LEU A 22 -7.44 0.36 -14.26
C LEU A 22 -6.32 -0.63 -14.56
N ILE A 23 -5.14 -0.43 -13.97
CA ILE A 23 -3.99 -1.32 -14.17
C ILE A 23 -4.27 -2.73 -13.60
N SER A 24 -4.86 -2.82 -12.39
CA SER A 24 -5.14 -4.12 -11.77
C SER A 24 -6.21 -4.91 -12.52
N SER A 25 -7.21 -4.22 -13.09
CA SER A 25 -8.33 -4.84 -13.79
C SER A 25 -8.08 -5.10 -15.29
N GLY A 26 -6.98 -4.61 -15.87
CA GLY A 26 -6.77 -4.63 -17.32
C GLY A 26 -7.80 -3.77 -18.07
N ASN A 27 -8.11 -2.59 -17.52
CA ASN A 27 -9.16 -1.68 -17.97
C ASN A 27 -10.58 -2.29 -18.03
N VAL A 28 -10.85 -3.34 -17.26
CA VAL A 28 -12.16 -3.97 -17.23
C VAL A 28 -13.02 -3.40 -16.11
N ARG A 29 -14.21 -2.88 -16.45
CA ARG A 29 -15.13 -2.31 -15.45
C ARG A 29 -15.77 -3.35 -14.54
N ASP A 30 -16.10 -4.53 -15.07
CA ASP A 30 -16.77 -5.60 -14.34
C ASP A 30 -15.80 -6.39 -13.46
N LEU A 31 -16.10 -6.49 -12.15
CA LEU A 31 -15.21 -7.12 -11.17
C LEU A 31 -14.93 -8.61 -11.48
N SER A 32 -15.94 -9.36 -11.92
CA SER A 32 -15.75 -10.79 -12.23
C SER A 32 -14.81 -10.99 -13.42
N LYS A 33 -14.94 -10.15 -14.45
CA LYS A 33 -13.99 -10.13 -15.57
C LYS A 33 -12.61 -9.62 -15.14
N SER A 34 -12.50 -8.63 -14.26
CA SER A 34 -11.22 -8.16 -13.70
C SER A 34 -10.50 -9.27 -12.94
N LEU A 35 -11.21 -10.04 -12.12
CA LEU A 35 -10.67 -11.18 -11.39
C LEU A 35 -10.20 -12.29 -12.33
N LYS A 36 -10.95 -12.57 -13.40
CA LYS A 36 -10.53 -13.52 -14.43
C LYS A 36 -9.27 -13.04 -15.16
N SER A 37 -9.22 -11.78 -15.57
CA SER A 37 -8.03 -11.17 -16.19
C SER A 37 -6.81 -11.24 -15.25
N THR A 38 -6.99 -10.88 -13.98
CA THR A 38 -5.94 -11.00 -12.94
C THR A 38 -5.45 -12.44 -12.81
N LYS A 39 -6.38 -13.40 -12.75
CA LYS A 39 -6.07 -14.82 -12.73
C LYS A 39 -5.20 -15.21 -13.93
N ASP A 40 -5.63 -14.87 -15.15
CA ASP A 40 -4.90 -15.25 -16.37
C ASP A 40 -3.47 -14.65 -16.38
N ARG A 41 -3.31 -13.42 -15.89
CA ARG A 41 -1.98 -12.77 -15.71
C ARG A 41 -1.11 -13.49 -14.67
N ILE A 42 -1.67 -13.92 -13.55
CA ILE A 42 -0.93 -14.69 -12.51
C ILE A 42 -0.37 -15.99 -13.10
N TRP A 43 -1.10 -16.64 -14.01
CA TRP A 43 -0.62 -17.86 -14.67
C TRP A 43 0.44 -17.56 -15.71
N GLY A 44 0.18 -16.56 -16.58
CA GLY A 44 1.10 -16.20 -17.65
C GLY A 44 2.46 -15.69 -17.16
N SER A 45 2.50 -15.17 -15.93
CA SER A 45 3.73 -14.62 -15.33
C SER A 45 4.67 -15.67 -14.72
N GLY A 46 4.23 -16.93 -14.52
CA GLY A 46 5.03 -17.94 -13.81
C GLY A 46 5.34 -17.55 -12.36
N PHE A 47 4.53 -16.66 -11.78
CA PHE A 47 4.88 -15.97 -10.54
C PHE A 47 4.56 -16.79 -9.28
N LEU A 48 3.65 -17.76 -9.40
CA LEU A 48 3.30 -18.69 -8.33
C LEU A 48 4.48 -19.61 -7.94
N PRO A 49 4.58 -20.03 -6.67
CA PRO A 49 5.64 -20.94 -6.25
C PRO A 49 5.42 -22.36 -6.78
N ASP A 50 6.54 -23.06 -7.03
CA ASP A 50 6.58 -24.41 -7.64
C ASP A 50 6.04 -25.55 -6.74
N GLY A 51 5.67 -25.26 -5.49
CA GLY A 51 5.18 -26.29 -4.58
C GLY A 51 4.86 -25.79 -3.18
N SER A 52 4.61 -26.74 -2.28
CA SER A 52 4.35 -26.48 -0.87
C SER A 52 5.63 -26.08 -0.13
N CYS A 53 5.47 -25.35 0.98
CA CYS A 53 6.58 -25.00 1.87
C CYS A 53 6.50 -25.83 3.16
N PRO A 54 7.43 -26.76 3.41
CA PRO A 54 7.42 -27.59 4.61
C PRO A 54 7.53 -26.80 5.92
N LYS A 55 8.12 -25.60 5.86
CA LYS A 55 8.28 -24.70 7.02
C LYS A 55 7.10 -23.74 7.22
N ALA A 56 6.05 -23.86 6.41
CA ALA A 56 4.90 -22.98 6.49
C ALA A 56 4.22 -23.03 7.86
N ASN A 57 3.93 -21.86 8.43
CA ASN A 57 3.06 -21.78 9.60
C ASN A 57 1.61 -21.65 9.12
N SER A 58 0.99 -22.79 8.82
CA SER A 58 -0.37 -22.86 8.25
C SER A 58 -1.41 -22.16 9.12
N HIS A 59 -1.37 -22.38 10.44
CA HIS A 59 -2.31 -21.74 11.36
C HIS A 59 -2.22 -20.21 11.28
N GLN A 60 -0.99 -19.68 11.34
CA GLN A 60 -0.78 -18.24 11.29
C GLN A 60 -1.12 -17.63 9.92
N ALA A 61 -0.82 -18.36 8.84
CA ALA A 61 -1.16 -17.93 7.48
C ALA A 61 -2.67 -17.85 7.26
N ILE A 62 -3.41 -18.89 7.68
CA ILE A 62 -4.88 -18.91 7.59
C ILE A 62 -5.50 -17.85 8.48
N SER A 63 -5.06 -17.70 9.74
CA SER A 63 -5.57 -16.65 10.63
C SER A 63 -5.38 -15.24 10.03
N SER A 64 -4.22 -14.98 9.41
CA SER A 64 -3.99 -13.72 8.70
C SER A 64 -4.90 -13.55 7.48
N LEU A 65 -5.13 -14.60 6.68
CA LEU A 65 -6.06 -14.54 5.55
C LEU A 65 -7.51 -14.31 5.99
N GLN A 66 -7.95 -14.95 7.07
CA GLN A 66 -9.30 -14.75 7.61
C GLN A 66 -9.53 -13.30 8.04
N ASN A 67 -8.52 -12.65 8.63
CA ASN A 67 -8.57 -11.21 8.88
C ASN A 67 -8.70 -10.43 7.58
N ALA A 68 -7.89 -10.76 6.56
CA ALA A 68 -7.97 -10.09 5.26
C ALA A 68 -9.34 -10.26 4.58
N TRP A 69 -9.92 -11.47 4.62
CA TRP A 69 -11.27 -11.77 4.11
C TRP A 69 -12.35 -11.03 4.89
N GLY A 70 -12.24 -10.94 6.22
CA GLY A 70 -13.16 -10.16 7.05
C GLY A 70 -13.11 -8.68 6.73
N THR A 71 -11.91 -8.11 6.65
CA THR A 71 -11.66 -6.71 6.24
C THR A 71 -12.24 -6.42 4.85
N GLU A 72 -12.04 -7.32 3.88
CA GLU A 72 -12.62 -7.20 2.54
C GLU A 72 -14.15 -7.32 2.55
N LEU A 73 -14.70 -8.21 3.36
CA LEU A 73 -16.15 -8.38 3.50
C LEU A 73 -16.79 -7.10 4.05
N LEU A 74 -16.20 -6.47 5.07
CA LEU A 74 -16.67 -5.19 5.61
C LEU A 74 -16.73 -4.10 4.53
N LEU A 75 -15.67 -4.01 3.70
CA LEU A 75 -15.63 -3.09 2.57
C LEU A 75 -16.76 -3.39 1.56
N ASN A 76 -16.96 -4.65 1.20
CA ASN A 76 -17.98 -5.09 0.24
C ASN A 76 -19.41 -4.92 0.74
N VAL A 77 -19.66 -5.14 2.04
CA VAL A 77 -20.96 -4.93 2.68
C VAL A 77 -21.31 -3.44 2.65
N GLY A 78 -20.33 -2.57 2.94
CA GLY A 78 -20.48 -1.12 2.82
C GLY A 78 -20.93 -0.68 1.41
N LEU A 79 -20.31 -1.23 0.35
CA LEU A 79 -20.72 -0.96 -1.04
C LEU A 79 -22.19 -1.32 -1.32
N ARG A 80 -22.71 -2.40 -0.72
CA ARG A 80 -24.06 -2.92 -1.02
C ARG A 80 -25.15 -2.28 -0.18
N MET A 81 -24.86 -1.96 1.07
CA MET A 81 -25.86 -1.46 2.02
C MET A 81 -25.95 0.07 2.02
N ILE A 82 -24.84 0.76 1.74
CA ILE A 82 -24.79 2.22 1.82
C ILE A 82 -25.19 2.83 0.47
N ARG A 83 -26.38 3.45 0.44
CA ARG A 83 -26.97 4.10 -0.74
C ARG A 83 -27.00 5.63 -0.68
N SER A 84 -27.08 6.22 0.51
CA SER A 84 -27.05 7.67 0.69
C SER A 84 -25.64 8.22 0.46
N ASP A 85 -25.51 9.26 -0.38
CA ASP A 85 -24.22 9.88 -0.71
C ASP A 85 -23.42 10.32 0.52
N GLU A 86 -24.06 10.97 1.50
CA GLU A 86 -23.39 11.39 2.74
C GLU A 86 -22.71 10.20 3.45
N LEU A 87 -23.42 9.07 3.52
CA LEU A 87 -22.86 7.85 4.10
C LEU A 87 -21.80 7.21 3.22
N ILE A 88 -21.90 7.35 1.89
CA ILE A 88 -20.88 6.90 0.94
C ILE A 88 -19.58 7.65 1.20
N ARG A 89 -19.65 8.98 1.23
CA ARG A 89 -18.52 9.87 1.48
C ARG A 89 -17.86 9.58 2.83
N LEU A 90 -18.66 9.42 3.88
CA LEU A 90 -18.17 9.00 5.20
C LEU A 90 -17.51 7.62 5.15
N SER A 91 -18.09 6.67 4.43
CA SER A 91 -17.56 5.31 4.30
C SER A 91 -16.24 5.24 3.52
N ASN A 92 -15.96 6.20 2.64
CA ASN A 92 -14.71 6.24 1.86
C ASN A 92 -13.49 6.44 2.75
N ASN A 93 -13.61 7.24 3.82
CA ASN A 93 -12.55 7.38 4.83
C ASN A 93 -12.16 6.01 5.41
N TRP A 94 -13.15 5.20 5.77
CA TRP A 94 -12.91 3.86 6.31
C TRP A 94 -12.47 2.86 5.24
N SER A 95 -12.99 2.96 4.03
CA SER A 95 -12.70 2.03 2.93
C SER A 95 -11.23 2.03 2.54
N VAL A 96 -10.57 3.19 2.56
CA VAL A 96 -9.12 3.31 2.37
C VAL A 96 -8.35 2.55 3.44
N VAL A 97 -8.75 2.72 4.71
CA VAL A 97 -8.11 2.05 5.86
C VAL A 97 -8.27 0.53 5.72
N GLN A 98 -9.48 0.06 5.39
CA GLN A 98 -9.75 -1.35 5.14
C GLN A 98 -8.91 -1.88 3.97
N ALA A 99 -8.82 -1.14 2.86
CA ALA A 99 -8.01 -1.56 1.71
C ALA A 99 -6.53 -1.74 2.05
N TYR A 100 -5.95 -0.84 2.85
CA TYR A 100 -4.60 -1.02 3.37
C TYR A 100 -4.48 -2.31 4.22
N TYR A 101 -5.42 -2.52 5.16
CA TYR A 101 -5.37 -3.69 6.04
C TYR A 101 -5.61 -5.02 5.31
N VAL A 102 -6.37 -5.03 4.21
CA VAL A 102 -6.49 -6.20 3.34
C VAL A 102 -5.11 -6.62 2.84
N LEU A 103 -4.35 -5.69 2.23
CA LEU A 103 -3.00 -5.99 1.73
C LEU A 103 -2.02 -6.29 2.87
N TYR A 104 -2.14 -5.62 4.01
CA TYR A 104 -1.33 -5.89 5.20
C TYR A 104 -1.50 -7.34 5.68
N HIS A 105 -2.74 -7.77 5.90
CA HIS A 105 -3.04 -9.12 6.37
C HIS A 105 -2.72 -10.18 5.30
N ALA A 106 -2.98 -9.90 4.03
CA ALA A 106 -2.61 -10.79 2.93
C ALA A 106 -1.09 -10.98 2.81
N THR A 107 -0.31 -9.91 3.00
CA THR A 107 1.16 -9.98 3.03
C THR A 107 1.66 -10.79 4.22
N GLN A 108 1.10 -10.55 5.41
CA GLN A 108 1.43 -11.30 6.63
C GLN A 108 1.08 -12.79 6.50
N ALA A 109 0.00 -13.11 5.79
CA ALA A 109 -0.36 -14.49 5.47
C ALA A 109 0.69 -15.15 4.57
N LEU A 110 1.14 -14.46 3.52
CA LEU A 110 2.19 -14.97 2.64
C LEU A 110 3.52 -15.11 3.35
N THR A 111 3.89 -14.19 4.24
CA THR A 111 5.09 -14.31 5.08
C THR A 111 5.03 -15.59 5.93
N ALA A 112 3.91 -15.85 6.59
CA ALA A 112 3.72 -17.06 7.39
C ALA A 112 3.69 -18.34 6.53
N ALA A 113 3.07 -18.30 5.35
CA ALA A 113 3.04 -19.42 4.40
C ALA A 113 4.42 -19.73 3.82
N LYS A 114 5.29 -18.73 3.70
CA LYS A 114 6.72 -18.90 3.36
C LYS A 114 7.58 -19.41 4.53
N GLY A 115 7.01 -19.61 5.71
CA GLY A 115 7.74 -20.04 6.90
C GLY A 115 8.63 -18.96 7.51
N GLN A 116 8.35 -17.69 7.19
CA GLN A 116 9.10 -16.54 7.70
C GLN A 116 8.41 -15.94 8.93
N SER A 117 9.19 -15.29 9.80
CA SER A 117 8.66 -14.53 10.93
C SER A 117 7.90 -13.30 10.44
N ARG A 118 6.68 -13.13 10.95
CA ARG A 118 5.85 -11.97 10.67
C ARG A 118 6.47 -10.70 11.26
N PRO A 119 6.62 -9.62 10.47
CA PRO A 119 7.00 -8.32 11.02
C PRO A 119 5.93 -7.79 11.98
N ASP A 120 6.37 -7.09 13.03
CA ASP A 120 5.55 -6.40 14.02
C ASP A 120 5.28 -4.92 13.65
N THR A 121 5.86 -4.45 12.54
CA THR A 121 5.72 -3.06 12.07
C THR A 121 5.10 -2.97 10.69
N HIS A 122 4.44 -1.83 10.43
CA HIS A 122 3.93 -1.47 9.10
C HIS A 122 5.06 -1.46 8.06
N THR A 123 6.19 -0.83 8.37
CA THR A 123 7.35 -0.77 7.47
C THR A 123 7.92 -2.15 7.19
N GLY A 124 8.03 -3.01 8.20
CA GLY A 124 8.48 -4.40 7.99
C GLY A 124 7.55 -5.17 7.06
N THR A 125 6.24 -4.97 7.17
CA THR A 125 5.26 -5.63 6.28
C THR A 125 5.31 -5.06 4.86
N GLN A 126 5.47 -3.75 4.69
CA GLN A 126 5.65 -3.15 3.37
C GLN A 126 6.95 -3.60 2.70
N ASN A 127 8.02 -3.82 3.46
CA ASN A 127 9.25 -4.43 2.94
C ASN A 127 8.97 -5.84 2.41
N GLN A 128 8.19 -6.66 3.14
CA GLN A 128 7.80 -7.99 2.68
C GLN A 128 6.94 -7.95 1.42
N PHE A 129 6.01 -6.98 1.30
CA PHE A 129 5.24 -6.77 0.08
C PHE A 129 6.15 -6.47 -1.11
N TYR A 130 7.11 -5.56 -0.96
CA TYR A 130 8.11 -5.26 -1.98
C TYR A 130 8.90 -6.52 -2.36
N THR A 131 9.50 -7.22 -1.40
CA THR A 131 10.32 -8.41 -1.64
C THR A 131 9.54 -9.55 -2.30
N PHE A 132 8.28 -9.75 -1.92
CA PHE A 132 7.48 -10.83 -2.50
C PHE A 132 6.96 -10.49 -3.88
N LEU A 133 6.67 -9.21 -4.14
CA LEU A 133 6.00 -8.81 -5.37
C LEU A 133 6.88 -7.97 -6.30
N ALA A 134 7.20 -6.74 -5.91
CA ALA A 134 7.92 -5.80 -6.75
C ALA A 134 9.37 -6.20 -7.06
N GLU A 135 10.12 -6.72 -6.09
CA GLU A 135 11.52 -7.13 -6.30
C GLU A 135 11.66 -8.28 -7.32
N ARG A 136 10.64 -9.16 -7.41
CA ARG A 136 10.65 -10.27 -8.38
C ARG A 136 10.39 -9.82 -9.82
N GLY A 137 9.73 -8.67 -10.00
CA GLY A 137 9.18 -8.26 -11.30
C GLY A 137 8.13 -9.25 -11.84
N GLY A 138 7.93 -9.29 -13.16
CA GLY A 138 7.17 -10.38 -13.80
C GLY A 138 5.74 -10.05 -14.27
N GLY A 139 5.43 -8.80 -14.62
CA GLY A 139 4.21 -8.47 -15.37
C GLY A 139 2.90 -8.52 -14.57
N LEU A 140 2.99 -8.42 -13.24
CA LEU A 140 1.83 -8.34 -12.33
C LEU A 140 1.63 -6.93 -11.79
N GLU A 141 1.61 -5.94 -12.68
CA GLU A 141 1.27 -4.56 -12.34
C GLU A 141 -0.21 -4.48 -11.92
N PRO A 142 -0.58 -3.69 -10.91
CA PRO A 142 0.25 -2.70 -10.23
C PRO A 142 1.03 -3.26 -9.03
N TRP A 143 0.93 -4.55 -8.74
CA TRP A 143 1.54 -5.16 -7.55
C TRP A 143 3.06 -5.26 -7.65
N THR A 144 3.59 -5.39 -8.87
CA THR A 144 5.02 -5.32 -9.16
C THR A 144 5.53 -3.88 -9.29
N LEU A 145 4.66 -2.88 -9.48
CA LEU A 145 5.09 -1.50 -9.67
C LEU A 145 5.78 -0.94 -8.43
N ALA A 146 6.93 -0.32 -8.65
CA ALA A 146 7.64 0.39 -7.60
C ALA A 146 8.31 1.67 -8.11
N PHE A 147 8.67 2.55 -7.18
CA PHE A 147 9.50 3.73 -7.46
C PHE A 147 10.68 3.76 -6.49
N GLY A 148 11.89 3.60 -7.01
CA GLY A 148 13.13 3.49 -6.26
C GLY A 148 13.96 4.78 -6.23
N ALA A 149 15.22 4.64 -5.82
CA ALA A 149 16.19 5.74 -5.83
C ALA A 149 16.59 6.15 -7.26
N SER A 150 16.54 5.20 -8.20
CA SER A 150 16.90 5.38 -9.61
C SER A 150 15.70 5.71 -10.52
N GLY A 151 14.49 5.73 -9.99
CA GLY A 151 13.27 6.03 -10.74
C GLY A 151 12.23 4.90 -10.73
N PRO A 152 11.33 4.89 -11.74
CA PRO A 152 10.34 3.82 -11.94
C PRO A 152 10.98 2.43 -12.05
N GLU A 153 10.34 1.44 -11.43
CA GLU A 153 10.69 0.01 -11.54
C GLU A 153 9.49 -0.77 -12.07
N ASN A 154 9.76 -1.84 -12.83
CA ASN A 154 8.77 -2.73 -13.45
C ASN A 154 7.73 -2.02 -14.34
N VAL A 155 8.16 -1.00 -15.08
CA VAL A 155 7.35 -0.42 -16.16
C VAL A 155 7.34 -1.43 -17.31
N PRO A 156 6.18 -1.83 -17.86
CA PRO A 156 6.17 -2.62 -19.09
C PRO A 156 6.86 -1.86 -20.24
N ASP A 157 7.67 -2.54 -21.06
CA ASP A 157 8.47 -1.90 -22.14
C ASP A 157 7.63 -1.07 -23.13
N ALA A 158 6.36 -1.47 -23.33
CA ALA A 158 5.44 -0.78 -24.24
C ALA A 158 4.81 0.50 -23.65
N VAL A 159 5.05 0.80 -22.37
CA VAL A 159 4.43 1.91 -21.65
C VAL A 159 5.42 3.05 -21.50
N GLU A 160 5.05 4.22 -22.02
CA GLU A 160 5.76 5.47 -21.78
C GLU A 160 5.18 6.19 -20.55
N VAL A 161 6.06 6.57 -19.61
CA VAL A 161 5.67 7.19 -18.34
C VAL A 161 6.10 8.65 -18.32
N ASP A 162 5.13 9.56 -18.27
CA ASP A 162 5.37 10.96 -17.99
C ASP A 162 5.45 11.18 -16.46
N GLY A 163 6.67 11.30 -15.95
CA GLY A 163 6.92 11.53 -14.53
C GLY A 163 6.36 12.85 -13.99
N ASP A 164 6.08 13.83 -14.86
CA ASP A 164 5.65 15.18 -14.50
C ASP A 164 4.16 15.43 -14.79
N CYS A 165 3.42 14.41 -15.23
CA CYS A 165 2.00 14.50 -15.57
C CYS A 165 1.18 15.19 -14.47
N HIS A 166 0.28 16.13 -14.79
CA HIS A 166 -0.55 16.77 -13.75
C HIS A 166 -1.43 15.73 -13.05
N SER A 167 -1.59 15.80 -11.71
CA SER A 167 -2.36 14.79 -10.96
C SER A 167 -3.85 14.76 -11.32
N TRP A 168 -4.35 15.83 -11.94
CA TRP A 168 -5.74 15.94 -12.41
C TRP A 168 -5.90 15.67 -13.92
N VAL A 169 -4.87 15.14 -14.59
CA VAL A 169 -5.07 14.61 -15.96
C VAL A 169 -6.15 13.53 -15.94
N SER A 170 -6.98 13.48 -16.98
CA SER A 170 -7.99 12.43 -17.12
C SER A 170 -7.32 11.06 -17.05
N CYS A 171 -7.80 10.18 -16.18
CA CYS A 171 -7.25 8.84 -16.00
C CYS A 171 -7.88 7.87 -17.01
N ASN A 172 -7.06 7.31 -17.89
CA ASN A 172 -7.44 6.38 -18.96
C ASN A 172 -6.34 5.31 -19.14
N GLU A 173 -6.46 4.46 -20.16
CA GLU A 173 -5.51 3.36 -20.44
C GLU A 173 -4.04 3.79 -20.56
N ASN A 174 -3.80 5.01 -21.03
CA ASN A 174 -2.44 5.54 -21.23
C ASN A 174 -1.97 6.30 -20.00
N SER A 175 -2.79 7.25 -19.50
CA SER A 175 -2.40 8.13 -18.40
C SER A 175 -2.41 7.47 -17.03
N CYS A 176 -3.06 6.31 -16.87
CA CYS A 176 -3.08 5.58 -15.60
C CYS A 176 -1.67 5.18 -15.14
N TRP A 177 -0.77 4.85 -16.07
CA TRP A 177 0.61 4.50 -15.75
C TRP A 177 1.37 5.69 -15.17
N SER A 178 1.33 6.84 -15.84
CA SER A 178 1.94 8.09 -15.36
C SER A 178 1.38 8.52 -14.00
N LEU A 179 0.07 8.40 -13.79
CA LEU A 179 -0.58 8.68 -12.51
C LEU A 179 -0.14 7.72 -11.39
N ALA A 180 -0.08 6.41 -11.67
CA ALA A 180 0.40 5.39 -10.74
C ALA A 180 1.86 5.66 -10.34
N TYR A 181 2.73 6.00 -11.28
CA TYR A 181 4.11 6.34 -10.97
C TYR A 181 4.24 7.65 -10.20
N LYS A 182 3.47 8.68 -10.57
CA LYS A 182 3.48 9.96 -9.84
C LYS A 182 3.10 9.78 -8.38
N VAL A 183 2.11 8.95 -8.06
CA VAL A 183 1.75 8.72 -6.66
C VAL A 183 2.82 7.93 -5.91
N LEU A 184 3.46 6.94 -6.52
CA LEU A 184 4.58 6.22 -5.89
C LEU A 184 5.78 7.15 -5.65
N ARG A 185 6.15 7.95 -6.65
CA ARG A 185 7.19 8.98 -6.56
C ARG A 185 6.92 9.95 -5.42
N THR A 186 5.76 10.60 -5.41
CA THR A 186 5.42 11.62 -4.40
C THR A 186 5.29 11.02 -2.99
N THR A 187 4.83 9.77 -2.87
CA THR A 187 4.79 9.04 -1.58
C THR A 187 6.21 8.82 -1.04
N ARG A 188 7.15 8.45 -1.92
CA ARG A 188 8.55 8.27 -1.55
C ARG A 188 9.25 9.59 -1.23
N GLU A 189 9.04 10.63 -2.04
CA GLU A 189 9.59 11.98 -1.83
C GLU A 189 9.15 12.56 -0.47
N GLU A 190 7.89 12.35 -0.09
CA GLU A 190 7.39 12.76 1.23
C GLU A 190 8.17 12.09 2.36
N THR A 191 8.43 10.78 2.24
CA THR A 191 9.25 10.08 3.23
C THR A 191 10.71 10.55 3.21
N ILE A 192 11.28 10.84 2.04
CA ILE A 192 12.62 11.45 1.94
C ILE A 192 12.68 12.75 2.75
N ARG A 193 11.70 13.65 2.58
CA ARG A 193 11.64 14.92 3.33
C ARG A 193 11.57 14.70 4.84
N LEU A 194 10.80 13.70 5.29
CA LEU A 194 10.74 13.32 6.70
C LEU A 194 12.10 12.82 7.21
N ARG A 195 12.76 11.93 6.46
CA ARG A 195 14.10 11.41 6.82
C ARG A 195 15.18 12.49 6.82
N GLU A 196 15.12 13.42 5.87
CA GLU A 196 16.00 14.59 5.85
C GLU A 196 15.80 15.48 7.08
N ARG A 197 14.54 15.73 7.47
CA ARG A 197 14.22 16.48 8.70
C ARG A 197 14.79 15.78 9.93
N ASP A 198 14.58 14.48 10.05
CA ASP A 198 15.06 13.68 11.19
C ASP A 198 16.59 13.64 11.25
N ALA A 199 17.26 13.52 10.10
CA ALA A 199 18.73 13.59 10.02
C ALA A 199 19.28 14.95 10.46
N ARG A 200 18.62 16.06 10.09
CA ARG A 200 19.00 17.40 10.56
C ARG A 200 18.84 17.54 12.07
N ILE A 201 17.75 17.01 12.63
CA ILE A 201 17.52 17.00 14.08
C ILE A 201 18.59 16.16 14.79
N GLY A 202 18.92 14.98 14.24
CA GLY A 202 19.97 14.10 14.74
C GLY A 202 21.35 14.77 14.77
N LYS A 203 21.74 15.43 13.68
CA LYS A 203 22.99 16.21 13.64
C LYS A 203 23.04 17.33 14.65
N ARG A 204 21.95 18.08 14.82
CA ARG A 204 21.85 19.12 15.85
C ARG A 204 22.06 18.54 17.25
N LYS A 205 21.46 17.38 17.53
CA LYS A 205 21.64 16.67 18.81
C LYS A 205 23.09 16.23 19.01
N GLN A 206 23.75 15.73 17.97
CA GLN A 206 25.17 15.37 18.00
C GLN A 206 26.07 16.59 18.26
N GLN A 207 25.85 17.71 17.57
CA GLN A 207 26.59 18.95 17.79
C GLN A 207 26.45 19.47 19.22
N LYS A 208 25.23 19.43 19.77
CA LYS A 208 24.96 19.79 21.17
C LYS A 208 25.71 18.87 22.13
N ALA A 209 25.64 17.56 21.92
CA ALA A 209 26.33 16.58 22.77
C ALA A 209 27.85 16.71 22.72
N MET A 210 28.42 16.99 21.54
CA MET A 210 29.86 17.25 21.39
C MET A 210 30.28 18.52 22.14
N TRP A 211 29.51 19.60 22.03
CA TRP A 211 29.77 20.83 22.78
C TRP A 211 29.70 20.61 24.29
N GLU A 212 28.68 19.88 24.78
CA GLU A 212 28.55 19.54 26.20
C GLU A 212 29.74 18.70 26.70
N LYS A 213 30.22 17.74 25.88
CA LYS A 213 31.39 16.93 26.21
C LYS A 213 32.67 17.76 26.28
N GLU A 214 32.89 18.65 25.31
CA GLU A 214 34.03 19.58 25.32
C GLU A 214 33.98 20.53 26.51
N GLU A 215 32.78 21.00 26.87
CA GLU A 215 32.61 21.94 27.98
C GLU A 215 32.82 21.28 29.34
N LYS A 216 32.43 20.01 29.47
CA LYS A 216 32.74 19.19 30.64
C LYS A 216 34.24 19.01 30.82
N LEU A 217 34.95 18.60 29.76
CA LEU A 217 36.42 18.45 29.79
C LEU A 217 37.13 19.77 30.11
N ARG A 218 36.63 20.88 29.57
CA ARG A 218 37.16 22.22 29.84
C ARG A 218 37.02 22.59 31.32
N SER A 219 35.85 22.33 31.90
CA SER A 219 35.55 22.62 33.31
C SER A 219 36.40 21.75 34.25
N GLU A 220 36.56 20.46 33.92
CA GLU A 220 37.45 19.53 34.64
C GLU A 220 38.92 19.98 34.59
N GLY A 221 39.35 20.58 33.47
CA GLY A 221 40.66 21.21 33.33
C GLY A 221 40.81 22.59 34.02
N GLY A 222 39.90 22.96 34.93
CA GLY A 222 39.96 24.19 35.72
C GLY A 222 39.65 25.48 34.96
N LYS A 223 39.21 25.40 33.70
CA LYS A 223 38.85 26.58 32.89
C LYS A 223 37.39 26.95 33.12
N ARG A 224 37.10 28.25 33.15
CA ARG A 224 35.73 28.76 33.32
C ARG A 224 34.78 28.28 32.20
N PRO A 225 33.51 27.93 32.54
CA PRO A 225 32.50 27.53 31.58
C PRO A 225 32.18 28.62 30.55
N ARG A 226 31.99 28.22 29.30
CA ARG A 226 31.52 29.08 28.20
C ARG A 226 29.99 29.10 28.16
N LYS A 227 29.43 30.20 27.65
CA LYS A 227 28.00 30.29 27.34
C LYS A 227 27.66 29.33 26.19
N PRO A 228 26.56 28.54 26.29
CA PRO A 228 26.16 27.66 25.20
C PRO A 228 25.86 28.44 23.92
N PRO A 229 26.41 28.02 22.77
CA PRO A 229 26.09 28.63 21.49
C PRO A 229 24.65 28.27 21.07
N ARG A 230 24.13 28.98 20.08
CA ARG A 230 22.88 28.57 19.41
C ARG A 230 23.18 27.40 18.47
N PHE A 231 22.33 26.38 18.48
CA PHE A 231 22.44 25.21 17.60
C PHE A 231 21.31 25.22 16.55
N PRO A 232 21.45 25.97 15.43
CA PRO A 232 20.45 25.96 14.36
C PRO A 232 20.36 24.58 13.69
N LEU A 233 19.27 24.31 12.94
CA LEU A 233 19.15 23.07 12.18
C LEU A 233 20.18 23.05 11.03
N PRO A 234 21.15 22.12 11.06
CA PRO A 234 22.20 22.07 10.04
C PRO A 234 21.62 21.76 8.66
N LYS A 235 22.31 22.19 7.61
CA LYS A 235 22.02 21.75 6.23
C LYS A 235 22.63 20.36 6.02
N LEU A 236 21.95 19.52 5.25
CA LEU A 236 22.51 18.25 4.77
C LEU A 236 23.36 18.50 3.53
N THR A 237 24.47 17.78 3.40
CA THR A 237 25.29 17.77 2.18
C THR A 237 24.58 17.00 1.07
N LEU A 238 25.02 17.16 -0.18
CA LEU A 238 24.47 16.38 -1.30
C LEU A 238 24.65 14.87 -1.08
N LEU A 239 25.83 14.45 -0.60
CA LEU A 239 26.13 13.05 -0.29
C LEU A 239 25.19 12.49 0.79
N GLU A 240 24.86 13.29 1.81
CA GLU A 240 23.94 12.86 2.87
C GLU A 240 22.51 12.69 2.35
N LYS A 241 22.06 13.61 1.50
CA LYS A 241 20.76 13.49 0.83
C LYS A 241 20.71 12.27 -0.07
N GLN A 242 21.76 12.02 -0.85
CA GLN A 242 21.89 10.82 -1.69
C GLN A 242 21.91 9.55 -0.85
N THR A 243 22.61 9.55 0.29
CA THR A 243 22.64 8.42 1.22
C THR A 243 21.25 8.13 1.80
N ILE A 244 20.50 9.17 2.18
CA ILE A 244 19.11 9.03 2.64
C ILE A 244 18.24 8.45 1.52
N ASN A 245 18.37 8.99 0.30
CA ASN A 245 17.66 8.49 -0.87
C ASN A 245 17.95 7.00 -1.11
N GLN A 246 19.22 6.59 -1.14
CA GLN A 246 19.61 5.20 -1.42
C GLN A 246 19.21 4.22 -0.32
N LYS A 247 19.12 4.66 0.95
CA LYS A 247 18.70 3.81 2.07
C LYS A 247 17.21 3.50 2.10
N LEU A 248 16.40 4.30 1.41
CA LEU A 248 14.97 4.02 1.29
C LEU A 248 14.75 3.00 0.18
N ARG A 249 14.11 1.89 0.53
CA ARG A 249 13.64 0.91 -0.45
C ARG A 249 12.69 1.56 -1.48
N PRO A 250 12.45 0.89 -2.60
CA PRO A 250 11.41 1.31 -3.53
C PRO A 250 10.01 1.27 -2.90
N TYR A 251 9.16 2.21 -3.32
CA TYR A 251 7.79 2.39 -2.81
C TYR A 251 6.77 1.81 -3.77
N THR A 252 5.80 1.09 -3.23
CA THR A 252 4.80 0.26 -3.93
C THR A 252 3.38 0.76 -3.67
N LEU A 253 2.38 0.11 -4.29
CA LEU A 253 0.96 0.32 -3.98
C LEU A 253 0.68 0.26 -2.47
N MET A 254 1.32 -0.66 -1.73
CA MET A 254 1.10 -0.80 -0.29
C MET A 254 1.59 0.43 0.50
N ASP A 255 2.63 1.11 0.03
CA ASP A 255 3.12 2.35 0.63
C ASP A 255 2.16 3.51 0.40
N TYR A 256 1.63 3.59 -0.82
CA TYR A 256 0.63 4.58 -1.15
C TYR A 256 -0.64 4.39 -0.29
N LEU A 257 -1.17 3.17 -0.19
CA LEU A 257 -2.35 2.91 0.65
C LEU A 257 -2.09 3.21 2.13
N TYR A 258 -0.87 2.98 2.62
CA TYR A 258 -0.50 3.38 3.98
C TYR A 258 -0.48 4.90 4.15
N ARG A 259 0.12 5.63 3.21
CA ARG A 259 0.09 7.10 3.20
C ARG A 259 -1.33 7.62 3.18
N LEU A 260 -2.17 7.05 2.31
CA LEU A 260 -3.58 7.44 2.20
C LEU A 260 -4.33 7.18 3.51
N ARG A 261 -4.11 6.01 4.15
CA ARG A 261 -4.65 5.69 5.48
C ARG A 261 -4.23 6.70 6.54
N VAL A 262 -2.95 7.08 6.59
CA VAL A 262 -2.46 8.06 7.58
C VAL A 262 -3.13 9.40 7.33
N ARG A 263 -3.21 9.82 6.06
CA ARG A 263 -3.83 11.07 5.68
C ARG A 263 -5.31 11.13 6.05
N THR A 264 -6.11 10.12 5.71
CA THR A 264 -7.54 10.09 6.03
C THR A 264 -7.84 10.02 7.51
N ASN A 265 -6.98 9.37 8.30
CA ASN A 265 -7.24 9.18 9.73
C ASN A 265 -6.72 10.34 10.60
N TYR A 266 -5.65 11.01 10.18
CA TYR A 266 -4.91 11.91 11.07
C TYR A 266 -4.61 13.30 10.49
N GLU A 267 -4.61 13.46 9.16
CA GLU A 267 -4.15 14.72 8.54
C GLU A 267 -5.27 15.49 7.85
N ASP A 268 -6.16 14.79 7.15
CA ASP A 268 -7.19 15.35 6.29
C ASP A 268 -8.44 14.46 6.24
N SER A 269 -9.09 14.30 7.40
CA SER A 269 -10.28 13.44 7.55
C SER A 269 -11.49 13.95 6.76
N ALA A 270 -11.49 15.23 6.36
CA ALA A 270 -12.54 15.85 5.58
C ALA A 270 -12.37 15.64 4.06
N MET A 271 -11.24 15.11 3.61
CA MET A 271 -10.95 14.93 2.18
C MET A 271 -12.04 14.13 1.46
N PHE A 272 -12.50 13.01 2.05
CA PHE A 272 -13.52 12.17 1.44
C PHE A 272 -14.97 12.60 1.76
N THR A 273 -15.19 13.45 2.78
CA THR A 273 -16.53 13.97 3.11
C THR A 273 -16.87 15.21 2.31
N ASP A 274 -15.92 16.15 2.23
CA ASP A 274 -16.15 17.49 1.71
C ASP A 274 -15.55 17.67 0.31
N GLY A 275 -14.58 16.82 -0.06
CA GLY A 275 -13.89 16.90 -1.34
C GLY A 275 -14.66 16.39 -2.58
N PRO A 276 -15.52 15.36 -2.50
CA PRO A 276 -16.22 14.89 -3.69
C PRO A 276 -17.14 15.94 -4.30
N GLN A 277 -17.02 16.12 -5.61
CA GLN A 277 -17.83 17.07 -6.38
C GLN A 277 -19.28 16.59 -6.57
N ASN A 278 -19.47 15.27 -6.64
CA ASN A 278 -20.78 14.63 -6.79
C ASN A 278 -20.71 13.15 -6.34
N ASP A 279 -21.89 12.55 -6.25
CA ASP A 279 -22.10 11.19 -5.76
C ASP A 279 -21.41 10.12 -6.62
N SER A 280 -21.29 10.36 -7.94
CA SER A 280 -20.66 9.41 -8.87
C SER A 280 -19.19 9.21 -8.53
N VAL A 281 -18.44 10.29 -8.32
CA VAL A 281 -17.00 10.20 -8.02
C VAL A 281 -16.76 9.52 -6.67
N SER A 282 -17.62 9.78 -5.68
CA SER A 282 -17.59 9.08 -4.39
C SER A 282 -17.83 7.57 -4.55
N ALA A 283 -18.75 7.17 -5.42
CA ALA A 283 -19.05 5.77 -5.70
C ALA A 283 -17.94 5.08 -6.48
N GLU A 284 -17.30 5.77 -7.42
CA GLU A 284 -16.16 5.28 -8.20
C GLU A 284 -14.98 4.91 -7.31
N VAL A 285 -14.62 5.76 -6.34
CA VAL A 285 -13.56 5.46 -5.37
C VAL A 285 -13.80 4.14 -4.63
N ARG A 286 -15.05 3.85 -4.23
CA ARG A 286 -15.38 2.56 -3.59
C ARG A 286 -15.20 1.38 -4.52
N GLN A 287 -15.62 1.52 -5.78
CA GLN A 287 -15.47 0.46 -6.78
C GLN A 287 -14.00 0.21 -7.09
N ASP A 288 -13.18 1.26 -7.13
CA ASP A 288 -11.74 1.15 -7.35
C ASP A 288 -11.05 0.44 -6.18
N LEU A 289 -11.37 0.82 -4.93
CA LEU A 289 -10.87 0.11 -3.74
C LEU A 289 -11.33 -1.34 -3.69
N GLN A 290 -12.56 -1.65 -4.10
CA GLN A 290 -13.06 -3.02 -4.19
C GLN A 290 -12.25 -3.84 -5.20
N LYS A 291 -11.99 -3.31 -6.40
CA LYS A 291 -11.20 -4.01 -7.42
C LYS A 291 -9.77 -4.23 -6.96
N ILE A 292 -9.12 -3.19 -6.43
CA ILE A 292 -7.76 -3.26 -5.91
C ILE A 292 -7.67 -4.35 -4.83
N THR A 293 -8.58 -4.36 -3.86
CA THR A 293 -8.54 -5.33 -2.75
C THR A 293 -8.85 -6.76 -3.22
N ALA A 294 -9.90 -6.97 -4.02
CA ALA A 294 -10.29 -8.29 -4.50
C ALA A 294 -9.23 -8.91 -5.42
N CYS A 295 -8.64 -8.14 -6.34
CA CYS A 295 -7.59 -8.62 -7.23
C CYS A 295 -6.27 -8.86 -6.46
N SER A 296 -5.94 -8.00 -5.48
CA SER A 296 -4.79 -8.23 -4.58
C SER A 296 -4.96 -9.53 -3.80
N LEU A 297 -6.12 -9.74 -3.19
CA LEU A 297 -6.40 -10.95 -2.41
C LEU A 297 -6.29 -12.20 -3.26
N LEU A 298 -6.79 -12.18 -4.49
CA LEU A 298 -6.63 -13.32 -5.39
C LEU A 298 -5.15 -13.71 -5.53
N ILE A 299 -4.25 -12.76 -5.77
CA ILE A 299 -2.80 -13.04 -5.87
C ILE A 299 -2.29 -13.74 -4.60
N PHE A 300 -2.55 -13.17 -3.43
CA PHE A 300 -2.06 -13.72 -2.16
C PHE A 300 -2.71 -15.07 -1.83
N GLU A 301 -4.01 -15.23 -2.07
CA GLU A 301 -4.75 -16.48 -1.91
C GLU A 301 -4.11 -17.60 -2.73
N LEU A 302 -3.78 -17.35 -4.00
CA LEU A 302 -3.18 -18.37 -4.85
C LEU A 302 -1.76 -18.76 -4.41
N HIS A 303 -0.97 -17.80 -3.95
CA HIS A 303 0.35 -18.08 -3.37
C HIS A 303 0.24 -18.90 -2.10
N VAL A 304 -0.60 -18.48 -1.16
CA VAL A 304 -0.79 -19.17 0.11
C VAL A 304 -1.36 -20.57 -0.13
N ARG A 305 -2.33 -20.73 -1.04
CA ARG A 305 -2.87 -22.04 -1.44
C ARG A 305 -1.78 -22.97 -1.98
N ARG A 306 -0.88 -22.48 -2.83
CA ARG A 306 0.24 -23.27 -3.36
C ARG A 306 1.22 -23.68 -2.25
N LEU A 307 1.54 -22.76 -1.35
CA LEU A 307 2.50 -23.01 -0.26
C LEU A 307 1.94 -23.93 0.84
N LEU A 308 0.68 -23.77 1.24
CA LEU A 308 0.05 -24.59 2.28
C LEU A 308 -0.51 -25.91 1.75
N GLY A 309 -0.74 -26.00 0.44
CA GLY A 309 -1.44 -27.10 -0.21
C GLY A 309 -2.95 -26.87 -0.30
N LYS A 310 -3.52 -27.40 -1.39
CA LYS A 310 -4.93 -27.28 -1.77
C LYS A 310 -5.90 -27.65 -0.65
N THR A 311 -5.72 -28.82 -0.04
CA THR A 311 -6.64 -29.34 0.98
C THR A 311 -6.77 -28.43 2.20
N VAL A 312 -5.65 -27.90 2.70
CA VAL A 312 -5.62 -27.02 3.87
C VAL A 312 -6.32 -25.70 3.58
N PHE A 313 -6.00 -25.10 2.43
CA PHE A 313 -6.56 -23.82 2.03
C PHE A 313 -8.06 -23.93 1.71
N ASP A 314 -8.45 -24.90 0.89
CA ASP A 314 -9.84 -25.07 0.44
C ASP A 314 -10.77 -25.36 1.63
N LYS A 315 -10.30 -26.13 2.64
CA LYS A 315 -11.01 -26.35 3.90
C LYS A 315 -11.22 -25.02 4.65
N ALA A 316 -10.16 -24.23 4.82
CA ALA A 316 -10.23 -22.95 5.53
C ALA A 316 -11.17 -21.95 4.85
N VAL A 317 -11.19 -21.90 3.51
CA VAL A 317 -12.14 -21.08 2.75
C VAL A 317 -13.57 -21.55 3.00
N ALA A 318 -13.84 -22.85 2.89
CA ALA A 318 -15.18 -23.40 3.07
C ALA A 318 -15.73 -23.13 4.49
N GLU A 319 -14.90 -23.33 5.52
CA GLU A 319 -15.24 -23.02 6.91
C GLU A 319 -15.53 -21.52 7.10
N TRP A 320 -14.68 -20.65 6.57
CA TRP A 320 -14.85 -19.20 6.70
C TRP A 320 -16.11 -18.70 5.99
N VAL A 321 -16.37 -19.18 4.76
CA VAL A 321 -17.56 -18.81 3.98
C VAL A 321 -18.84 -19.27 4.68
N THR A 322 -18.86 -20.50 5.21
CA THR A 322 -20.01 -21.04 5.95
C THR A 322 -20.33 -20.19 7.18
N ALA A 323 -19.31 -19.70 7.88
CA ALA A 323 -19.49 -18.89 9.08
C ALA A 323 -19.83 -17.41 8.79
N ASN A 324 -19.32 -16.83 7.69
CA ASN A 324 -19.30 -15.37 7.52
C ASN A 324 -20.00 -14.82 6.26
N ALA A 325 -20.40 -15.67 5.30
CA ALA A 325 -21.05 -15.24 4.06
C ALA A 325 -22.49 -15.78 3.88
N PRO A 326 -23.40 -15.62 4.86
CA PRO A 326 -24.76 -16.19 4.79
C PRO A 326 -25.65 -15.53 3.71
N PHE A 327 -25.34 -14.28 3.32
CA PHE A 327 -26.15 -13.51 2.38
C PHE A 327 -25.46 -13.34 1.01
N LYS A 328 -25.76 -14.27 0.10
CA LYS A 328 -25.23 -14.37 -1.29
C LYS A 328 -23.74 -14.74 -1.37
N PRO A 329 -23.39 -15.96 -1.83
CA PRO A 329 -22.01 -16.45 -1.92
C PRO A 329 -21.18 -15.78 -3.04
N SER A 330 -21.58 -14.59 -3.51
CA SER A 330 -20.97 -13.89 -4.65
C SER A 330 -20.04 -12.73 -4.25
N ILE A 331 -19.68 -12.59 -2.97
CA ILE A 331 -18.77 -11.53 -2.48
C ILE A 331 -17.56 -12.08 -1.75
N GLY A 332 -16.51 -11.25 -1.71
CA GLY A 332 -15.25 -11.58 -1.07
C GLY A 332 -14.69 -12.92 -1.56
N VAL A 333 -14.13 -13.70 -0.64
CA VAL A 333 -13.56 -15.02 -0.94
C VAL A 333 -14.60 -15.99 -1.52
N ALA A 334 -15.88 -15.90 -1.14
CA ALA A 334 -16.93 -16.76 -1.68
C ALA A 334 -17.09 -16.56 -3.20
N GLY A 335 -17.04 -15.30 -3.66
CA GLY A 335 -17.08 -14.95 -5.08
C GLY A 335 -15.84 -15.38 -5.88
N ARG A 336 -14.74 -15.77 -5.21
CA ARG A 336 -13.49 -16.23 -5.83
C ARG A 336 -13.28 -17.74 -5.79
N MET A 337 -14.15 -18.51 -5.13
CA MET A 337 -13.96 -19.96 -4.94
C MET A 337 -13.79 -20.73 -6.27
N GLU A 338 -14.56 -20.38 -7.30
CA GLU A 338 -14.43 -21.02 -8.63
C GLU A 338 -13.08 -20.74 -9.28
N LEU A 339 -12.48 -19.57 -9.02
CA LEU A 339 -11.15 -19.22 -9.52
C LEU A 339 -10.07 -20.05 -8.82
N HIS A 340 -10.28 -20.45 -7.56
CA HIS A 340 -9.37 -21.34 -6.83
C HIS A 340 -9.43 -22.79 -7.33
N LYS A 341 -10.60 -23.28 -7.75
CA LYS A 341 -10.80 -24.68 -8.20
C LYS A 341 -10.04 -25.01 -9.47
N SER A 342 -9.90 -24.04 -10.36
CA SER A 342 -9.16 -24.15 -11.62
C SER A 342 -7.62 -24.24 -11.47
N ILE A 343 -7.12 -24.61 -10.28
CA ILE A 343 -5.70 -24.62 -9.87
C ILE A 343 -5.30 -25.95 -9.25
#